data_AF-A0A2E6P983-F1
#
_entry.id   AF-A0A2E6P983-F1
#
_cell.length_a   1.000
_cell.length_b   1.000
_cell.length_c   1.000
_cell.angle_alpha   90.00
_cell.angle_beta   90.00
_cell.angle_gamma   90.00
#
_symmetry.space_group_name_H-M   'P 1'
#
loop_
_entity.id
_entity.type
_entity.pdbx_description
1 polymer ?
#
loop_
_entity_poly.entity_id
_entity_poly.type
_entity_poly.pdbx_seq_one_letter_code
_entity_poly.pdbx_strand_id
1 'polypeptide(L)'
;MGKLLKIFLIGKARTIALVLLVAFMGVRVWDPAALQTIRVKTFDLFQQIEPRKIMPESPVVIIDLDEASLKEIGQWPWPRNQLAQLTLNLFKMGVAVVGYDVIFAESDRMNSKSVLKSLEQSSLAAKALGVDVALDDATRQKIAKIPSNDVLFSSYIKQLRSVVAGQAVLPKVAADMKNEEYKNRKPLRSRVFEKRPKGAPKPQSWVPSVHGLLRNIVPIEMAAAGHGLLALTPEVDGIVRRVPAFFRNSKKLYPTLGLEVIRVALRRGGVVAEGDLSGISNIKIQGKRPVALVSKSILSDKNIVKRPYSNTFNRFAFWELQDKSGEVYLVSKTKLGGKSHPLQKYSSKYDANSFLKVSMPAIMVETDRRGRIWPYFSQSDKAKYISAKDVLSGAVDPKKIQGKLALLGTSAVGLLDIKTVPTERFIPGVEVHAQLIESILTNQFLKRPNFVDAMEMSIAFLAGLIMIIIVPWLGARWALVFFIAVASGAGYSSWFFYTEHKMLVDSAYGL
;
A
#
# COMPACT_ATOMS: atom_id res chain seq x y z
N MET A 1 44.31 47.34 -18.50
CA MET A 1 43.43 47.13 -17.32
C MET A 1 41.97 47.61 -17.50
N GLY A 2 41.69 48.71 -18.23
CA GLY A 2 40.34 49.32 -18.26
C GLY A 2 39.23 48.63 -19.08
N LYS A 3 39.54 47.79 -20.10
CA LYS A 3 38.51 47.05 -20.87
C LYS A 3 37.96 45.84 -20.12
N LEU A 4 38.76 45.16 -19.30
CA LEU A 4 38.33 44.01 -18.49
C LEU A 4 37.39 44.41 -17.34
N LEU A 5 37.58 45.61 -16.74
CA LEU A 5 36.66 46.11 -15.70
C LEU A 5 35.30 46.57 -16.26
N LYS A 6 35.23 47.10 -17.49
CA LYS A 6 33.95 47.45 -18.13
C LYS A 6 33.07 46.24 -18.46
N ILE A 7 33.66 45.05 -18.55
CA ILE A 7 32.97 43.77 -18.78
C ILE A 7 32.29 43.27 -17.48
N PHE A 8 32.70 43.76 -16.31
CA PHE A 8 32.08 43.45 -15.01
C PHE A 8 31.08 44.50 -14.52
N LEU A 9 30.99 45.67 -15.17
CA LEU A 9 29.91 46.62 -14.92
C LEU A 9 28.57 45.95 -15.23
N ILE A 10 27.66 45.94 -14.25
CA ILE A 10 26.33 45.36 -14.38
C ILE A 10 25.53 46.24 -15.36
N GLY A 11 25.67 45.97 -16.66
CA GLY A 11 24.85 46.61 -17.69
C GLY A 11 23.37 46.27 -17.48
N LYS A 12 22.47 47.13 -18.00
CA LYS A 12 21.01 46.97 -17.90
C LYS A 12 20.52 45.56 -18.30
N ALA A 13 21.22 44.88 -19.21
CA ALA A 13 20.89 43.51 -19.60
C ALA A 13 21.10 42.47 -18.48
N ARG A 14 22.16 42.60 -17.67
CA ARG A 14 22.42 41.68 -16.55
C ARG A 14 21.47 41.91 -15.39
N THR A 15 21.10 43.16 -15.11
CA THR A 15 20.07 43.44 -14.09
C THR A 15 18.73 42.84 -14.50
N ILE A 16 18.32 42.98 -15.77
CA ILE A 16 17.10 42.36 -16.30
C ILE A 16 17.18 40.83 -16.17
N ALA A 17 18.29 40.21 -16.56
CA ALA A 17 18.44 38.75 -16.48
C ALA A 17 18.43 38.23 -15.03
N LEU A 18 19.03 38.96 -14.08
CA LEU A 18 18.95 38.63 -12.65
C LEU A 18 17.53 38.77 -12.11
N VAL A 19 16.80 39.82 -12.49
CA VAL A 19 15.39 40.00 -12.12
C VAL A 19 14.53 38.85 -12.66
N LEU A 20 14.76 38.45 -13.92
CA LEU A 20 14.08 37.30 -14.51
C LEU A 20 14.42 35.99 -13.78
N LEU A 21 15.70 35.75 -13.45
CA LEU A 21 16.11 34.58 -12.68
C LEU A 21 15.40 34.53 -11.33
N VAL A 22 15.35 35.64 -10.59
CA VAL A 22 14.62 35.73 -9.32
C VAL A 22 13.12 35.47 -9.53
N ALA A 23 12.52 36.00 -10.59
CA ALA A 23 11.12 35.76 -10.92
C ALA A 23 10.85 34.27 -11.22
N PHE A 24 11.71 33.62 -12.02
CA PHE A 24 11.62 32.18 -12.30
C PHE A 24 11.78 31.33 -11.03
N MET A 25 12.73 31.69 -10.15
CA MET A 25 12.86 31.05 -8.83
C MET A 25 11.60 31.26 -7.99
N GLY A 26 10.97 32.43 -8.06
CA GLY A 26 9.68 32.71 -7.43
C GLY A 26 8.56 31.78 -7.95
N VAL A 27 8.45 31.60 -9.27
CA VAL A 27 7.50 30.66 -9.89
C VAL A 27 7.78 29.22 -9.46
N ARG A 28 9.05 28.82 -9.38
CA ARG A 28 9.47 27.48 -8.89
C ARG A 28 9.07 27.23 -7.43
N VAL A 29 9.16 28.26 -6.58
CA VAL A 29 8.74 28.20 -5.17
C VAL A 29 7.22 28.16 -5.06
N TRP A 30 6.51 28.90 -5.92
CA TRP A 30 5.06 28.91 -5.96
C TRP A 30 4.47 27.57 -6.46
N ASP A 31 5.19 26.87 -7.36
CA ASP A 31 4.86 25.56 -7.94
C ASP A 31 3.40 25.48 -8.45
N PRO A 32 3.00 26.30 -9.44
CA PRO A 32 1.64 26.32 -9.98
C PRO A 32 1.23 24.97 -10.60
N ALA A 33 -0.08 24.71 -10.64
CA ALA A 33 -0.66 23.43 -11.07
C ALA A 33 -0.17 22.94 -12.45
N ALA A 34 0.06 23.86 -13.40
CA ALA A 34 0.59 23.50 -14.73
C ALA A 34 1.98 22.86 -14.66
N LEU A 35 2.89 23.40 -13.84
CA LEU A 35 4.24 22.86 -13.66
C LEU A 35 4.21 21.53 -12.92
N GLN A 36 3.37 21.43 -11.88
CA GLN A 36 3.13 20.16 -11.19
C GLN A 36 2.66 19.07 -12.16
N THR A 37 1.80 19.41 -13.11
CA THR A 37 1.24 18.48 -14.11
C THR A 37 2.32 17.97 -15.06
N ILE A 38 3.18 18.85 -15.57
CA ILE A 38 4.30 18.47 -16.46
C ILE A 38 5.26 17.54 -15.72
N ARG A 39 5.60 17.87 -14.48
CA ARG A 39 6.46 17.05 -13.62
C ARG A 39 5.90 15.64 -13.46
N VAL A 40 4.65 15.52 -13.02
CA VAL A 40 4.06 14.19 -12.76
C VAL A 40 3.87 13.38 -14.04
N LYS A 41 3.56 14.02 -15.17
CA LYS A 41 3.50 13.35 -16.48
C LYS A 41 4.87 12.82 -16.93
N THR A 42 5.95 13.52 -16.63
CA THR A 42 7.31 13.04 -16.90
C THR A 42 7.60 11.77 -16.09
N PHE A 43 7.19 11.75 -14.82
CA PHE A 43 7.33 10.55 -13.98
C PHE A 43 6.41 9.40 -14.40
N ASP A 44 5.26 9.70 -15.00
CA ASP A 44 4.42 8.67 -15.60
C ASP A 44 5.07 8.06 -16.83
N LEU A 45 5.62 8.90 -17.72
CA LEU A 45 6.37 8.45 -18.88
C LEU A 45 7.52 7.52 -18.44
N PHE A 46 8.21 7.85 -17.36
CA PHE A 46 9.27 6.99 -16.84
C PHE A 46 8.76 5.61 -16.41
N GLN A 47 7.63 5.55 -15.71
CA GLN A 47 6.99 4.29 -15.34
C GLN A 47 6.39 3.53 -16.53
N GLN A 48 6.02 4.21 -17.61
CA GLN A 48 5.56 3.56 -18.83
C GLN A 48 6.71 2.94 -19.62
N ILE A 49 7.86 3.61 -19.69
CA ILE A 49 9.06 3.12 -20.39
C ILE A 49 9.74 2.00 -19.60
N GLU A 50 9.96 2.20 -18.29
CA GLU A 50 10.59 1.21 -17.41
C GLU A 50 9.71 0.94 -16.18
N PRO A 51 8.59 0.22 -16.34
CA PRO A 51 7.77 -0.21 -15.21
C PRO A 51 8.52 -1.19 -14.32
N ARG A 52 8.02 -1.38 -13.09
CA ARG A 52 8.51 -2.46 -12.23
C ARG A 52 8.25 -3.80 -12.91
N LYS A 53 9.26 -4.68 -12.91
CA LYS A 53 9.10 -6.04 -13.44
C LYS A 53 8.05 -6.81 -12.62
N ILE A 54 7.17 -7.52 -13.33
CA ILE A 54 6.20 -8.44 -12.70
C ILE A 54 6.98 -9.48 -11.90
N MET A 55 6.53 -9.74 -10.67
CA MET A 55 7.18 -10.68 -9.77
C MET A 55 6.65 -12.10 -9.99
N PRO A 56 7.48 -13.07 -10.45
CA PRO A 56 7.02 -14.43 -10.68
C PRO A 56 6.48 -15.12 -9.41
N GLU A 57 7.04 -14.79 -8.24
CA GLU A 57 6.59 -15.28 -6.93
C GLU A 57 6.05 -14.14 -6.06
N SER A 58 4.97 -13.50 -6.51
CA SER A 58 4.34 -12.45 -5.71
C SER A 58 3.92 -12.97 -4.31
N PRO A 59 4.19 -12.22 -3.23
CA PRO A 59 3.66 -12.52 -1.90
C PRO A 59 2.14 -12.37 -1.80
N VAL A 60 1.50 -11.76 -2.79
CA VAL A 60 0.08 -11.41 -2.77
C VAL A 60 -0.66 -12.20 -3.83
N VAL A 61 -1.88 -12.63 -3.50
CA VAL A 61 -2.87 -13.16 -4.45
C VAL A 61 -4.17 -12.40 -4.29
N ILE A 62 -4.86 -12.21 -5.39
CA ILE A 62 -6.18 -11.56 -5.43
C ILE A 62 -7.21 -12.66 -5.57
N ILE A 63 -8.08 -12.78 -4.58
CA ILE A 63 -9.24 -13.66 -4.63
C ILE A 63 -10.37 -12.85 -5.26
N ASP A 64 -10.67 -13.18 -6.50
CA ASP A 64 -11.40 -12.30 -7.40
C ASP A 64 -12.87 -12.68 -7.48
N LEU A 65 -13.74 -11.70 -7.24
CA LEU A 65 -15.16 -11.76 -7.55
C LEU A 65 -15.32 -11.42 -9.05
N ASP A 66 -14.92 -12.35 -9.89
CA ASP A 66 -14.99 -12.23 -11.36
C ASP A 66 -16.39 -12.60 -11.90
N GLU A 67 -16.62 -12.34 -13.19
CA GLU A 67 -17.87 -12.67 -13.87
C GLU A 67 -18.23 -14.16 -13.78
N ALA A 68 -17.23 -15.04 -13.82
CA ALA A 68 -17.43 -16.48 -13.68
C ALA A 68 -17.95 -16.84 -12.27
N SER A 69 -17.40 -16.22 -11.23
CA SER A 69 -17.83 -16.40 -9.85
C SER A 69 -19.24 -15.85 -9.64
N LEU A 70 -19.56 -14.68 -10.16
CA LEU A 70 -20.92 -14.11 -10.05
C LEU A 70 -21.96 -14.93 -10.81
N LYS A 71 -21.60 -15.47 -11.98
CA LYS A 71 -22.48 -16.35 -12.76
C LYS A 71 -22.78 -17.66 -12.04
N GLU A 72 -21.79 -18.25 -11.39
CA GLU A 72 -21.91 -19.57 -10.77
C GLU A 72 -22.50 -19.52 -9.35
N ILE A 73 -22.09 -18.54 -8.54
CA ILE A 73 -22.47 -18.45 -7.12
C ILE A 73 -23.69 -17.55 -6.93
N GLY A 74 -23.85 -16.55 -7.81
CA GLY A 74 -24.92 -15.57 -7.76
C GLY A 74 -24.43 -14.14 -7.52
N GLN A 75 -25.40 -13.23 -7.49
CA GLN A 75 -25.16 -11.79 -7.42
C GLN A 75 -24.51 -11.35 -6.10
N TRP A 76 -23.56 -10.43 -6.19
CA TRP A 76 -22.99 -9.73 -5.02
C TRP A 76 -24.01 -8.72 -4.42
N PRO A 77 -24.05 -8.50 -3.10
CA PRO A 77 -23.21 -9.07 -2.05
C PRO A 77 -23.58 -10.50 -1.67
N TRP A 78 -22.56 -11.37 -1.60
CA TRP A 78 -22.76 -12.74 -1.16
C TRP A 78 -23.12 -12.85 0.33
N PRO A 79 -23.92 -13.86 0.70
CA PRO A 79 -24.20 -14.19 2.10
C PRO A 79 -22.92 -14.46 2.92
N ARG A 80 -22.91 -14.05 4.20
CA ARG A 80 -21.71 -14.09 5.06
C ARG A 80 -21.29 -15.52 5.40
N ASN A 81 -22.17 -16.51 5.28
CA ASN A 81 -21.83 -17.93 5.37
C ASN A 81 -20.94 -18.39 4.19
N GLN A 82 -21.19 -17.89 2.96
CA GLN A 82 -20.32 -18.16 1.81
C GLN A 82 -18.95 -17.51 2.00
N LEU A 83 -18.91 -16.26 2.47
CA LEU A 83 -17.64 -15.59 2.79
C LEU A 83 -16.88 -16.31 3.91
N ALA A 84 -17.57 -16.86 4.90
CA ALA A 84 -16.97 -17.70 5.93
C ALA A 84 -16.35 -18.97 5.32
N GLN A 85 -17.07 -19.67 4.45
CA GLN A 85 -16.56 -20.86 3.77
C GLN A 85 -15.34 -20.56 2.90
N LEU A 86 -15.40 -19.48 2.10
CA LEU A 86 -14.28 -18.99 1.30
C LEU A 86 -13.05 -18.75 2.19
N THR A 87 -13.23 -18.02 3.30
CA THR A 87 -12.15 -17.75 4.26
C THR A 87 -11.54 -19.04 4.79
N LEU A 88 -12.38 -19.98 5.23
CA LEU A 88 -11.93 -21.26 5.77
C LEU A 88 -11.14 -22.05 4.74
N ASN A 89 -11.59 -22.09 3.48
CA ASN A 89 -10.87 -22.75 2.40
C ASN A 89 -9.49 -22.13 2.16
N LEU A 90 -9.39 -20.79 2.15
CA LEU A 90 -8.10 -20.11 2.04
C LEU A 90 -7.12 -20.48 3.16
N PHE A 91 -7.60 -20.56 4.42
CA PHE A 91 -6.75 -20.97 5.54
C PHE A 91 -6.41 -22.46 5.52
N LYS A 92 -7.32 -23.34 5.05
CA LYS A 92 -7.00 -24.75 4.78
C LYS A 92 -5.91 -24.91 3.72
N MET A 93 -5.89 -24.03 2.72
CA MET A 93 -4.84 -23.95 1.70
C MET A 93 -3.55 -23.27 2.19
N GLY A 94 -3.51 -22.81 3.45
CA GLY A 94 -2.32 -22.27 4.08
C GLY A 94 -2.06 -20.78 3.82
N VAL A 95 -3.09 -19.99 3.49
CA VAL A 95 -2.94 -18.52 3.40
C VAL A 95 -2.44 -17.94 4.72
N ALA A 96 -1.59 -16.91 4.66
CA ALA A 96 -1.07 -16.27 5.87
C ALA A 96 -2.04 -15.24 6.45
N VAL A 97 -2.68 -14.42 5.59
CA VAL A 97 -3.66 -13.40 5.96
C VAL A 97 -4.67 -13.22 4.84
N VAL A 98 -5.91 -12.91 5.20
CA VAL A 98 -6.96 -12.48 4.26
C VAL A 98 -7.33 -11.03 4.56
N GLY A 99 -7.12 -10.13 3.60
CA GLY A 99 -7.60 -8.75 3.61
C GLY A 99 -8.84 -8.60 2.75
N TYR A 100 -9.89 -8.01 3.29
CA TYR A 100 -11.11 -7.72 2.54
C TYR A 100 -11.07 -6.29 2.00
N ASP A 101 -10.99 -6.15 0.68
CA ASP A 101 -11.21 -4.87 -0.02
C ASP A 101 -12.70 -4.61 -0.23
N VAL A 102 -13.48 -4.88 0.82
CA VAL A 102 -14.93 -4.69 0.90
C VAL A 102 -15.28 -4.28 2.32
N ILE A 103 -16.43 -3.63 2.48
CA ILE A 103 -16.93 -3.20 3.79
C ILE A 103 -18.23 -3.90 4.16
N PHE A 104 -18.32 -4.35 5.41
CA PHE A 104 -19.50 -4.99 5.98
C PHE A 104 -20.30 -4.00 6.84
N ALA A 105 -20.76 -2.92 6.23
CA ALA A 105 -21.43 -1.82 6.94
C ALA A 105 -22.85 -2.19 7.44
N GLU A 106 -23.48 -3.18 6.81
CA GLU A 106 -24.85 -3.61 7.06
C GLU A 106 -24.89 -5.11 7.45
N SER A 107 -25.93 -5.48 8.20
CA SER A 107 -26.21 -6.88 8.54
C SER A 107 -26.46 -7.71 7.27
N ASP A 108 -26.18 -9.02 7.34
CA ASP A 108 -26.48 -9.92 6.23
C ASP A 108 -27.98 -9.91 5.89
N ARG A 109 -28.31 -9.82 4.60
CA ARG A 109 -29.69 -9.91 4.11
C ARG A 109 -30.24 -11.33 4.22
N MET A 110 -29.38 -12.34 4.14
CA MET A 110 -29.74 -13.76 4.25
C MET A 110 -29.60 -14.32 5.67
N ASN A 111 -29.91 -13.52 6.70
CA ASN A 111 -29.96 -13.98 8.08
C ASN A 111 -31.35 -14.55 8.44
N SER A 112 -31.42 -15.40 9.46
CA SER A 112 -32.64 -16.10 9.90
C SER A 112 -33.85 -15.17 10.12
N LYS A 113 -33.65 -13.97 10.70
CA LYS A 113 -34.73 -13.00 10.92
C LYS A 113 -35.23 -12.39 9.62
N SER A 114 -34.31 -12.02 8.73
CA SER A 114 -34.65 -11.46 7.42
C SER A 114 -35.36 -12.49 6.52
N VAL A 115 -34.92 -13.75 6.56
CA VAL A 115 -35.56 -14.86 5.84
C VAL A 115 -36.97 -15.07 6.33
N LEU A 116 -37.18 -15.15 7.66
CA LEU A 116 -38.53 -15.26 8.24
C LEU A 116 -39.44 -14.10 7.79
N LYS A 117 -38.96 -12.85 7.87
CA LYS A 117 -39.71 -11.68 7.42
C LYS A 117 -40.08 -11.76 5.93
N SER A 118 -39.14 -12.18 5.08
CA SER A 118 -39.39 -12.32 3.63
C SER A 118 -40.40 -13.43 3.32
N LEU A 119 -40.34 -14.55 4.04
CA LEU A 119 -41.30 -15.65 3.89
C LEU A 119 -42.70 -15.24 4.36
N GLU A 120 -42.81 -14.50 5.47
CA GLU A 120 -44.08 -13.96 5.96
C GLU A 120 -44.70 -12.96 4.97
N GLN A 121 -43.90 -12.07 4.39
CA GLN A 121 -44.36 -11.14 3.35
C GLN A 121 -44.83 -11.87 2.09
N SER A 122 -44.10 -12.91 1.68
CA SER A 122 -44.46 -13.74 0.52
C SER A 122 -45.75 -14.53 0.77
N SER A 123 -45.92 -15.06 1.99
CA SER A 123 -47.15 -15.74 2.43
C SER A 123 -48.37 -14.81 2.38
N LEU A 124 -48.22 -13.57 2.86
CA LEU A 124 -49.28 -12.56 2.78
C LEU A 124 -49.65 -12.21 1.33
N ALA A 125 -48.65 -12.06 0.45
CA ALA A 125 -48.88 -11.81 -0.97
C ALA A 125 -49.53 -13.01 -1.67
N ALA A 126 -49.11 -14.24 -1.37
CA ALA A 126 -49.69 -15.47 -1.89
C ALA A 126 -51.15 -15.63 -1.45
N LYS A 127 -51.47 -15.25 -0.21
CA LYS A 127 -52.86 -15.24 0.29
C LYS A 127 -53.76 -14.30 -0.52
N ALA A 128 -53.25 -13.15 -0.95
CA ALA A 128 -53.97 -12.23 -1.84
C ALA A 128 -54.26 -12.84 -3.23
N LEU A 129 -53.51 -13.87 -3.63
CA LEU A 129 -53.71 -14.63 -4.87
C LEU A 129 -54.51 -15.93 -4.65
N GLY A 130 -55.08 -16.15 -3.46
CA GLY A 130 -55.83 -17.35 -3.12
C GLY A 130 -54.98 -18.57 -2.75
N VAL A 131 -53.67 -18.40 -2.55
CA VAL A 131 -52.75 -19.47 -2.14
C VAL A 131 -52.49 -19.35 -0.63
N ASP A 132 -53.12 -20.22 0.16
CA ASP A 132 -52.98 -20.22 1.63
C ASP A 132 -51.80 -21.09 2.08
N VAL A 133 -50.60 -20.51 2.05
CA VAL A 133 -49.38 -21.14 2.55
C VAL A 133 -48.82 -20.27 3.67
N ALA A 134 -49.16 -20.60 4.92
CA ALA A 134 -48.62 -19.95 6.11
C ALA A 134 -47.45 -20.76 6.70
N LEU A 135 -46.44 -20.07 7.24
CA LEU A 135 -45.40 -20.74 8.03
C LEU A 135 -45.98 -21.19 9.37
N ASP A 136 -45.86 -22.48 9.68
CA ASP A 136 -46.19 -23.00 11.00
C ASP A 136 -45.19 -22.53 12.06
N ASP A 137 -45.63 -22.47 13.32
CA ASP A 137 -44.82 -21.96 14.42
C ASP A 137 -43.59 -22.83 14.72
N ALA A 138 -43.65 -24.14 14.49
CA ALA A 138 -42.51 -25.02 14.73
C ALA A 138 -41.40 -24.75 13.72
N THR A 139 -41.74 -24.56 12.43
CA THR A 139 -40.79 -24.17 11.38
C THR A 139 -40.22 -22.78 11.65
N ARG A 140 -41.07 -21.80 12.03
CA ARG A 140 -40.62 -20.45 12.41
C ARG A 140 -39.59 -20.51 13.54
N GLN A 141 -39.84 -21.30 14.58
CA GLN A 141 -38.91 -21.47 15.70
C GLN A 141 -37.61 -22.18 15.30
N LYS A 142 -37.67 -23.19 14.42
CA LYS A 142 -36.47 -23.87 13.92
C LYS A 142 -35.56 -22.91 13.15
N ILE A 143 -36.13 -22.10 12.24
CA ILE A 143 -35.36 -21.10 11.48
C ILE A 143 -34.80 -20.03 12.42
N ALA A 144 -35.59 -19.54 13.38
CA ALA A 144 -35.15 -18.53 14.35
C ALA A 144 -33.95 -18.97 15.21
N LYS A 145 -33.80 -20.28 15.46
CA LYS A 145 -32.67 -20.86 16.20
C LYS A 145 -31.37 -20.90 15.39
N ILE A 146 -31.41 -20.81 14.06
CA ILE A 146 -30.21 -20.80 13.23
C ILE A 146 -29.43 -19.50 13.50
N PRO A 147 -28.14 -19.57 13.88
CA PRO A 147 -27.32 -18.37 14.09
C PRO A 147 -27.27 -17.50 12.84
N SER A 148 -27.24 -16.17 13.01
CA SER A 148 -27.08 -15.29 11.86
C SER A 148 -25.73 -15.52 11.18
N ASN A 149 -25.70 -15.37 9.86
CA ASN A 149 -24.46 -15.51 9.09
C ASN A 149 -23.38 -14.52 9.54
N ASP A 150 -23.74 -13.34 10.04
CA ASP A 150 -22.80 -12.39 10.64
C ASP A 150 -22.11 -12.96 11.89
N VAL A 151 -22.84 -13.70 12.73
CA VAL A 151 -22.29 -14.39 13.92
C VAL A 151 -21.39 -15.54 13.49
N LEU A 152 -21.80 -16.32 12.48
CA LEU A 152 -20.96 -17.40 11.93
C LEU A 152 -19.64 -16.85 11.39
N PHE A 153 -19.71 -15.86 10.49
CA PHE A 153 -18.54 -15.25 9.88
C PHE A 153 -17.63 -14.59 10.92
N SER A 154 -18.19 -13.79 11.84
CA SER A 154 -17.39 -13.16 12.90
C SER A 154 -16.73 -14.19 13.83
N SER A 155 -17.39 -15.31 14.14
CA SER A 155 -16.82 -16.38 14.96
C SER A 155 -15.60 -17.03 14.27
N TYR A 156 -15.72 -17.33 12.98
CA TYR A 156 -14.61 -17.91 12.21
C TYR A 156 -13.42 -16.96 12.09
N ILE A 157 -13.63 -15.71 11.68
CA ILE A 157 -12.52 -14.76 11.52
C ILE A 157 -11.84 -14.46 12.87
N LYS A 158 -12.60 -14.47 13.98
CA LYS A 158 -12.06 -14.33 15.34
C LYS A 158 -11.15 -15.51 15.71
N GLN A 159 -11.56 -16.74 15.38
CA GLN A 159 -10.76 -17.93 15.63
C GLN A 159 -9.45 -17.93 14.81
N LEU A 160 -9.50 -17.48 13.56
CA LEU A 160 -8.36 -17.45 12.65
C LEU A 160 -7.33 -16.37 13.00
N ARG A 161 -7.77 -15.27 13.63
CA ARG A 161 -6.91 -14.14 14.12
C ARG A 161 -6.03 -13.48 13.04
N SER A 162 -6.33 -13.71 11.77
CA SER A 162 -5.48 -13.32 10.63
C SER A 162 -6.30 -12.73 9.48
N VAL A 163 -7.43 -12.08 9.80
CA VAL A 163 -8.32 -11.43 8.84
C VAL A 163 -8.34 -9.92 9.08
N VAL A 164 -8.17 -9.13 8.02
CA VAL A 164 -8.27 -7.67 8.03
C VAL A 164 -9.57 -7.26 7.35
N ALA A 165 -10.40 -6.50 8.06
CA ALA A 165 -11.64 -5.97 7.51
C ALA A 165 -11.41 -4.58 6.90
N GLY A 166 -11.93 -4.37 5.69
CA GLY A 166 -11.93 -3.09 5.01
C GLY A 166 -12.81 -2.05 5.70
N GLN A 167 -12.42 -0.78 5.56
CA GLN A 167 -13.18 0.38 6.02
C GLN A 167 -13.11 1.50 4.99
N ALA A 168 -14.22 2.22 4.81
CA ALA A 168 -14.27 3.33 3.86
C ALA A 168 -14.21 4.68 4.60
N VAL A 169 -13.68 5.68 3.90
CA VAL A 169 -13.71 7.08 4.35
C VAL A 169 -15.01 7.72 3.87
N LEU A 170 -15.58 8.63 4.66
CA LEU A 170 -16.85 9.28 4.32
C LEU A 170 -16.66 10.77 4.01
N PRO A 171 -17.41 11.32 3.03
CA PRO A 171 -17.56 12.76 2.88
C PRO A 171 -18.30 13.34 4.08
N LYS A 172 -18.21 14.65 4.28
CA LYS A 172 -18.68 15.35 5.49
C LYS A 172 -20.14 15.01 5.87
N VAL A 173 -21.08 15.13 4.93
CA VAL A 173 -22.51 14.89 5.20
C VAL A 173 -22.78 13.47 5.68
N ALA A 174 -22.25 12.46 4.97
CA ALA A 174 -22.40 11.06 5.36
C ALA A 174 -21.68 10.74 6.67
N ALA A 175 -20.54 11.39 6.91
CA ALA A 175 -19.79 11.26 8.16
C ALA A 175 -20.59 11.76 9.36
N ASP A 176 -21.25 12.92 9.26
CA ASP A 176 -22.04 13.49 10.35
C ASP A 176 -23.18 12.54 10.77
N MET A 177 -23.91 11.98 9.79
CA MET A 177 -24.96 10.98 10.04
C MET A 177 -24.42 9.73 10.74
N LYS A 178 -23.31 9.18 10.24
CA LYS A 178 -22.72 7.95 10.79
C LYS A 178 -22.03 8.18 12.14
N ASN A 179 -21.47 9.35 12.38
CA ASN A 179 -20.87 9.70 13.66
C ASN A 179 -21.93 9.73 14.78
N GLU A 180 -23.12 10.25 14.50
CA GLU A 180 -24.25 10.16 15.45
C GLU A 180 -24.72 8.71 15.65
N GLU A 181 -24.84 7.91 14.58
CA GLU A 181 -25.15 6.47 14.69
C GLU A 181 -24.12 5.72 15.56
N TYR A 182 -22.85 6.13 15.48
CA TYR A 182 -21.73 5.47 16.16
C TYR A 182 -21.39 6.06 17.53
N LYS A 183 -22.10 7.09 18.00
CA LYS A 183 -21.82 7.82 19.24
C LYS A 183 -21.70 6.91 20.47
N ASN A 184 -22.55 5.87 20.52
CA ASN A 184 -22.58 4.89 21.60
C ASN A 184 -21.72 3.64 21.34
N ARG A 185 -21.10 3.52 20.17
CA ARG A 185 -20.20 2.40 19.86
C ARG A 185 -18.86 2.61 20.54
N LYS A 186 -18.20 1.52 20.92
CA LYS A 186 -16.81 1.57 21.37
C LYS A 186 -15.94 2.26 20.31
N PRO A 187 -15.03 3.18 20.68
CA PRO A 187 -14.15 3.82 19.72
C PRO A 187 -13.32 2.79 18.96
N LEU A 188 -13.16 3.01 17.65
CA LEU A 188 -12.30 2.16 16.83
C LEU A 188 -10.86 2.21 17.36
N ARG A 189 -10.22 1.05 17.48
CA ARG A 189 -8.85 0.96 17.97
C ARG A 189 -7.88 1.34 16.86
N SER A 190 -7.23 2.49 17.01
CA SER A 190 -6.04 2.80 16.20
C SER A 190 -4.88 1.89 16.61
N ARG A 191 -4.26 1.25 15.62
CA ARG A 191 -3.03 0.44 15.75
C ARG A 191 -1.80 1.24 15.32
N VAL A 192 -1.91 2.56 15.23
CA VAL A 192 -0.85 3.46 14.77
C VAL A 192 -0.33 4.27 15.95
N PHE A 193 0.99 4.24 16.13
CA PHE A 193 1.71 4.99 17.13
C PHE A 193 2.50 6.11 16.46
N GLU A 194 2.64 7.23 17.14
CA GLU A 194 3.36 8.39 16.64
C GLU A 194 4.67 8.57 17.42
N LYS A 195 5.78 8.75 16.70
CA LYS A 195 7.10 9.02 17.30
C LYS A 195 7.71 10.25 16.64
N ARG A 196 8.26 11.17 17.43
CA ARG A 196 8.87 12.41 16.94
C ARG A 196 9.90 12.96 17.94
N PRO A 197 10.87 13.77 17.51
CA PRO A 197 11.71 14.54 18.41
C PRO A 197 10.90 15.62 19.15
N LYS A 198 11.43 16.09 20.29
CA LYS A 198 10.83 17.20 21.05
C LYS A 198 10.83 18.45 20.16
N GLY A 199 9.71 19.18 20.14
CA GLY A 199 9.53 20.38 19.31
C GLY A 199 8.95 20.15 17.90
N ALA A 200 9.04 18.94 17.33
CA ALA A 200 8.46 18.65 16.02
C ALA A 200 6.91 18.58 16.05
N PRO A 201 6.19 18.93 14.97
CA PRO A 201 4.74 18.67 14.89
C PRO A 201 4.41 17.17 15.02
N LYS A 202 3.19 16.84 15.43
CA LYS A 202 2.75 15.44 15.51
C LYS A 202 2.57 14.87 14.09
N PRO A 203 3.00 13.63 13.78
CA PRO A 203 2.76 12.99 12.49
C PRO A 203 1.32 13.15 11.95
N GLN A 204 0.32 13.09 12.84
CA GLN A 204 -1.08 13.26 12.45
C GLN A 204 -1.43 14.63 11.81
N SER A 205 -0.64 15.69 11.99
CA SER A 205 -0.89 16.98 11.35
C SER A 205 -0.49 17.00 9.87
N TRP A 206 0.27 16.01 9.41
CA TRP A 206 0.81 15.97 8.05
C TRP A 206 0.02 15.07 7.10
N VAL A 207 -0.81 14.18 7.62
CA VAL A 207 -1.59 13.22 6.81
C VAL A 207 -2.95 13.78 6.41
N PRO A 208 -3.58 13.26 5.34
CA PRO A 208 -4.94 13.62 4.98
C PRO A 208 -5.93 13.37 6.12
N SER A 209 -6.76 14.36 6.42
CA SER A 209 -7.86 14.22 7.38
C SER A 209 -9.17 13.83 6.72
N VAL A 210 -9.93 12.99 7.39
CA VAL A 210 -11.27 12.56 6.97
C VAL A 210 -12.31 12.98 8.00
N HIS A 211 -13.54 13.20 7.54
CA HIS A 211 -14.64 13.66 8.39
C HIS A 211 -15.25 12.52 9.21
N GLY A 212 -15.20 11.29 8.71
CA GLY A 212 -15.71 10.10 9.37
C GLY A 212 -15.30 8.84 8.63
N LEU A 213 -15.59 7.69 9.25
CA LEU A 213 -15.31 6.37 8.71
C LEU A 213 -16.62 5.60 8.61
N LEU A 214 -16.84 4.93 7.49
CA LEU A 214 -17.85 3.89 7.41
C LEU A 214 -17.26 2.65 8.08
N ARG A 215 -17.91 2.18 9.14
CA ARG A 215 -17.44 1.08 9.98
C ARG A 215 -18.17 -0.22 9.65
N ASN A 216 -17.52 -1.35 9.93
CA ASN A 216 -18.17 -2.65 9.86
C ASN A 216 -19.23 -2.79 10.96
N ILE A 217 -20.16 -3.72 10.80
CA ILE A 217 -21.04 -4.14 11.89
C ILE A 217 -20.22 -4.64 13.09
N VAL A 218 -20.75 -4.41 14.29
CA VAL A 218 -20.01 -4.66 15.55
C VAL A 218 -19.44 -6.09 15.67
N PRO A 219 -20.16 -7.17 15.29
CA PRO A 219 -19.60 -8.52 15.39
C PRO A 219 -18.33 -8.72 14.55
N ILE A 220 -18.35 -8.27 13.30
CA ILE A 220 -17.20 -8.39 12.38
C ILE A 220 -16.07 -7.46 12.82
N GLU A 221 -16.40 -6.22 13.19
CA GLU A 221 -15.41 -5.24 13.62
C GLU A 221 -14.63 -5.74 14.85
N MET A 222 -15.32 -6.30 15.84
CA MET A 222 -14.68 -6.81 17.06
C MET A 222 -13.92 -8.12 16.84
N ALA A 223 -14.29 -8.90 15.83
CA ALA A 223 -13.68 -10.18 15.50
C ALA A 223 -12.43 -10.06 14.62
N ALA A 224 -12.37 -9.07 13.74
CA ALA A 224 -11.25 -8.87 12.82
C ALA A 224 -9.93 -8.60 13.57
N ALA A 225 -8.82 -9.11 13.02
CA ALA A 225 -7.47 -8.91 13.58
C ALA A 225 -6.91 -7.51 13.29
N GLY A 226 -7.49 -6.82 12.32
CA GLY A 226 -7.14 -5.47 11.92
C GLY A 226 -8.24 -4.80 11.10
N HIS A 227 -8.13 -3.48 10.98
CA HIS A 227 -9.04 -2.63 10.22
C HIS A 227 -8.22 -1.73 9.31
N GLY A 228 -8.43 -1.85 8.00
CA GLY A 228 -7.65 -1.14 7.00
C GLY A 228 -8.52 -0.26 6.12
N LEU A 229 -8.09 0.99 5.90
CA LEU A 229 -8.82 1.90 5.03
C LEU A 229 -8.60 1.55 3.55
N LEU A 230 -9.70 1.47 2.80
CA LEU A 230 -9.73 1.13 1.37
C LEU A 230 -9.43 2.35 0.48
N ALA A 231 -9.40 3.55 1.06
CA ALA A 231 -9.35 4.80 0.33
C ALA A 231 -8.05 4.97 -0.47
N LEU A 232 -8.21 5.18 -1.78
CA LEU A 232 -7.17 5.63 -2.69
C LEU A 232 -7.48 7.09 -3.05
N THR A 233 -6.50 7.98 -2.90
CA THR A 233 -6.65 9.40 -3.25
C THR A 233 -5.98 9.65 -4.59
N PRO A 234 -6.74 9.74 -5.70
CA PRO A 234 -6.15 10.17 -6.96
C PRO A 234 -5.59 11.58 -6.85
N GLU A 235 -4.64 11.90 -7.73
CA GLU A 235 -4.17 13.27 -7.88
C GLU A 235 -5.20 14.12 -8.65
N VAL A 236 -4.87 15.40 -8.88
CA VAL A 236 -5.78 16.39 -9.51
C VAL A 236 -6.26 15.93 -10.89
N ASP A 237 -5.49 15.09 -11.57
CA ASP A 237 -5.79 14.53 -12.89
C ASP A 237 -6.44 13.14 -12.85
N GLY A 238 -6.83 12.64 -11.67
CA GLY A 238 -7.50 11.34 -11.52
C GLY A 238 -6.55 10.14 -11.44
N ILE A 239 -5.24 10.34 -11.61
CA ILE A 239 -4.26 9.25 -11.62
C ILE A 239 -3.75 8.97 -10.19
N VAL A 240 -3.73 7.70 -9.80
CA VAL A 240 -3.21 7.23 -8.51
C VAL A 240 -1.71 6.98 -8.64
N ARG A 241 -0.89 7.97 -8.23
CA ARG A 241 0.59 7.84 -8.17
C ARG A 241 1.10 7.57 -6.76
N ARG A 242 0.33 8.05 -5.76
CA ARG A 242 0.69 8.06 -4.35
C ARG A 242 -0.45 7.49 -3.52
N VAL A 243 -0.12 6.63 -2.57
CA VAL A 243 -1.10 6.06 -1.63
C VAL A 243 -0.77 6.55 -0.23
N PRO A 244 -1.69 7.25 0.47
CA PRO A 244 -1.51 7.59 1.88
C PRO A 244 -1.30 6.32 2.70
N ALA A 245 -0.31 6.31 3.59
CA ALA A 245 -0.13 5.20 4.52
C ALA A 245 -1.14 5.25 5.68
N PHE A 246 -1.57 6.47 6.04
CA PHE A 246 -2.53 6.72 7.09
C PHE A 246 -3.51 7.83 6.72
N PHE A 247 -4.68 7.78 7.35
CA PHE A 247 -5.62 8.91 7.42
C PHE A 247 -5.84 9.32 8.87
N ARG A 248 -6.00 10.62 9.09
CA ARG A 248 -6.40 11.16 10.40
C ARG A 248 -7.92 11.21 10.48
N ASN A 249 -8.48 10.54 11.47
CA ASN A 249 -9.83 10.83 11.94
C ASN A 249 -9.74 11.31 13.41
N SER A 250 -10.23 12.52 13.67
CA SER A 250 -10.09 13.21 14.95
C SER A 250 -8.60 13.37 15.35
N LYS A 251 -8.16 12.74 16.45
CA LYS A 251 -6.77 12.79 16.97
C LYS A 251 -6.07 11.42 16.87
N LYS A 252 -6.49 10.58 15.92
CA LYS A 252 -5.92 9.23 15.73
C LYS A 252 -5.65 8.97 14.26
N LEU A 253 -4.60 8.19 14.01
CA LEU A 253 -4.21 7.70 12.70
C LEU A 253 -4.78 6.30 12.45
N TYR A 254 -5.26 6.06 11.24
CA TYR A 254 -5.76 4.76 10.80
C TYR A 254 -5.00 4.33 9.54
N PRO A 255 -4.47 3.10 9.48
CA PRO A 255 -3.68 2.63 8.36
C PRO A 255 -4.55 2.27 7.16
N THR A 256 -3.97 2.31 5.96
CA THR A 256 -4.59 1.73 4.77
C THR A 256 -4.56 0.20 4.78
N LEU A 257 -5.41 -0.42 3.97
CA LEU A 257 -5.57 -1.87 3.88
C LEU A 257 -4.24 -2.59 3.70
N GLY A 258 -3.42 -2.15 2.73
CA GLY A 258 -2.12 -2.78 2.46
C GLY A 258 -1.19 -2.81 3.67
N LEU A 259 -1.09 -1.70 4.41
CA LEU A 259 -0.23 -1.60 5.59
C LEU A 259 -0.76 -2.46 6.75
N GLU A 260 -2.08 -2.53 6.91
CA GLU A 260 -2.72 -3.33 7.95
C GLU A 260 -2.61 -4.84 7.67
N VAL A 261 -2.76 -5.27 6.41
CA VAL A 261 -2.52 -6.65 5.98
C VAL A 261 -1.10 -7.08 6.31
N ILE A 262 -0.11 -6.24 6.01
CA ILE A 262 1.28 -6.51 6.39
C ILE A 262 1.41 -6.61 7.90
N ARG A 263 0.90 -5.63 8.68
CA ARG A 263 0.97 -5.66 10.15
C ARG A 263 0.43 -6.98 10.73
N VAL A 264 -0.74 -7.41 10.28
CA VAL A 264 -1.38 -8.65 10.74
C VAL A 264 -0.57 -9.87 10.31
N ALA A 265 -0.05 -9.89 9.08
CA ALA A 265 0.77 -10.99 8.57
C ALA A 265 2.06 -11.17 9.35
N LEU A 266 2.67 -10.06 9.78
CA LEU A 266 3.84 -10.08 10.64
C LEU A 266 3.52 -10.33 12.13
N ARG A 267 2.24 -10.52 12.48
CA ARG A 267 1.71 -10.68 13.85
C ARG A 267 2.17 -9.57 14.79
N ARG A 268 2.07 -8.32 14.32
CA ARG A 268 2.56 -7.14 15.05
C ARG A 268 1.45 -6.36 15.73
N GLY A 269 1.79 -5.78 16.89
CA GLY A 269 0.86 -5.05 17.74
C GLY A 269 0.42 -3.69 17.18
N GLY A 270 1.19 -3.12 16.25
CA GLY A 270 0.94 -1.83 15.64
C GLY A 270 1.93 -1.44 14.56
N VAL A 271 1.79 -0.20 14.08
CA VAL A 271 2.69 0.49 13.14
C VAL A 271 3.09 1.81 13.78
N VAL A 272 4.31 2.28 13.53
CA VAL A 272 4.85 3.53 14.04
C VAL A 272 5.04 4.51 12.87
N ALA A 273 4.36 5.64 12.93
CA ALA A 273 4.62 6.81 12.10
C ALA A 273 5.73 7.63 12.76
N GLU A 274 6.93 7.65 12.15
CA GLU A 274 8.05 8.46 12.61
C GLU A 274 8.03 9.80 11.87
N GLY A 275 7.96 10.89 12.63
CA GLY A 275 7.99 12.25 12.12
C GLY A 275 9.21 13.05 12.60
N ASP A 276 9.52 14.09 11.84
CA ASP A 276 10.55 15.09 12.11
C ASP A 276 9.98 16.51 11.99
N LEU A 277 10.85 17.53 11.91
CA LEU A 277 10.44 18.93 11.76
C LEU A 277 9.72 19.21 10.43
N SER A 278 9.94 18.39 9.39
CA SER A 278 9.49 18.61 8.03
C SER A 278 8.33 17.70 7.61
N GLY A 279 7.99 16.67 8.38
CA GLY A 279 6.87 15.79 8.08
C GLY A 279 7.01 14.39 8.65
N ILE A 280 6.35 13.44 8.02
CA ILE A 280 6.60 12.01 8.22
C ILE A 280 7.84 11.62 7.43
N SER A 281 8.82 11.02 8.09
CA SER A 281 10.07 10.57 7.45
C SER A 281 10.04 9.09 7.12
N ASN A 282 9.49 8.26 8.01
CA ASN A 282 9.48 6.82 7.86
C ASN A 282 8.29 6.18 8.57
N ILE A 283 7.95 4.97 8.12
CA ILE A 283 6.99 4.10 8.76
C ILE A 283 7.64 2.77 9.12
N LYS A 284 7.47 2.35 10.37
CA LYS A 284 8.01 1.10 10.91
C LYS A 284 6.90 0.20 11.42
N ILE A 285 6.93 -1.08 11.09
CA ILE A 285 6.03 -2.04 11.75
C ILE A 285 6.53 -2.27 13.19
N GLN A 286 5.66 -2.10 14.19
CA GLN A 286 6.02 -2.13 15.61
C GLN A 286 6.37 -3.55 16.09
N GLY A 287 7.39 -3.65 16.96
CA GLY A 287 7.72 -4.87 17.70
C GLY A 287 9.17 -5.32 17.51
N LYS A 288 9.67 -6.17 18.42
CA LYS A 288 11.02 -6.74 18.31
C LYS A 288 11.05 -7.73 17.14
N ARG A 289 12.01 -7.58 16.22
CA ARG A 289 12.27 -8.58 15.17
C ARG A 289 12.63 -9.89 15.86
N PRO A 290 11.95 -11.02 15.58
CA PRO A 290 12.39 -12.30 16.13
C PRO A 290 13.80 -12.56 15.65
N VAL A 291 14.65 -12.93 16.60
CA VAL A 291 16.03 -13.35 16.36
C VAL A 291 16.17 -14.73 16.97
N ALA A 292 16.74 -15.65 16.18
CA ALA A 292 17.04 -17.02 16.56
C ALA A 292 18.47 -17.35 16.10
N LEU A 293 18.91 -18.55 16.43
CA LEU A 293 20.18 -19.11 15.97
C LEU A 293 19.90 -20.38 15.17
N VAL A 294 20.72 -20.64 14.16
CA VAL A 294 20.72 -21.91 13.40
C VAL A 294 22.15 -22.40 13.26
N SER A 295 22.36 -23.72 13.26
CA SER A 295 23.69 -24.30 13.08
C SER A 295 24.29 -23.86 11.74
N LYS A 296 25.59 -23.54 11.73
CA LYS A 296 26.33 -23.16 10.53
C LYS A 296 26.40 -24.27 9.48
N SER A 297 26.16 -25.53 9.89
CA SER A 297 25.98 -26.67 8.98
C SER A 297 24.90 -26.45 7.92
N ILE A 298 23.96 -25.53 8.14
CA ILE A 298 22.98 -25.17 7.11
C ILE A 298 23.65 -24.67 5.83
N LEU A 299 24.81 -23.98 5.91
CA LEU A 299 25.48 -23.42 4.74
C LEU A 299 25.92 -24.51 3.75
N SER A 300 26.32 -25.69 4.23
CA SER A 300 26.73 -26.82 3.38
C SER A 300 25.55 -27.67 2.86
N ASP A 301 24.33 -27.46 3.37
CA ASP A 301 23.16 -28.25 2.96
C ASP A 301 22.67 -27.91 1.54
N LYS A 302 22.91 -28.81 0.58
CA LYS A 302 22.51 -28.60 -0.83
C LYS A 302 20.98 -28.57 -1.05
N ASN A 303 20.18 -29.09 -0.12
CA ASN A 303 18.72 -29.12 -0.26
C ASN A 303 18.06 -27.77 0.06
N ILE A 304 18.78 -26.89 0.76
CA ILE A 304 18.31 -25.55 1.09
C ILE A 304 19.03 -24.58 0.15
N VAL A 305 18.24 -23.88 -0.67
CA VAL A 305 18.76 -22.81 -1.53
C VAL A 305 19.04 -21.58 -0.68
N LYS A 306 20.30 -21.13 -0.67
CA LYS A 306 20.73 -19.87 -0.06
C LYS A 306 20.90 -18.88 -1.18
N ARG A 307 20.20 -17.75 -1.11
CA ARG A 307 20.40 -16.65 -2.05
C ARG A 307 21.31 -15.61 -1.41
N PRO A 308 22.22 -14.98 -2.15
CA PRO A 308 22.94 -13.83 -1.63
C PRO A 308 21.93 -12.73 -1.26
N TYR A 309 22.27 -11.91 -0.27
CA TYR A 309 21.43 -10.76 0.08
C TYR A 309 21.26 -9.84 -1.13
N SER A 310 20.01 -9.45 -1.37
CA SER A 310 19.64 -8.40 -2.29
C SER A 310 18.78 -7.40 -1.52
N ASN A 311 18.75 -6.14 -1.94
CA ASN A 311 17.79 -5.19 -1.36
C ASN A 311 16.36 -5.42 -1.91
N THR A 312 16.22 -6.14 -3.02
CA THR A 312 14.96 -6.36 -3.74
C THR A 312 14.52 -7.82 -3.65
N PHE A 313 14.07 -8.23 -2.47
CA PHE A 313 13.53 -9.58 -2.22
C PHE A 313 12.26 -9.50 -1.38
N ASN A 314 11.45 -10.56 -1.45
CA ASN A 314 10.25 -10.67 -0.65
C ASN A 314 10.56 -10.87 0.85
N ARG A 315 10.55 -9.78 1.62
CA ARG A 315 10.84 -9.79 3.08
C ARG A 315 9.84 -10.61 3.90
N PHE A 316 8.68 -10.94 3.33
CA PHE A 316 7.71 -11.81 3.99
C PHE A 316 8.10 -13.28 3.88
N ALA A 317 8.64 -13.71 2.75
CA ALA A 317 8.92 -15.12 2.44
C ALA A 317 10.30 -15.61 2.87
N PHE A 318 11.22 -14.72 3.27
CA PHE A 318 12.62 -15.07 3.58
C PHE A 318 13.04 -14.71 5.01
N TRP A 319 13.99 -15.48 5.54
CA TRP A 319 14.81 -15.18 6.70
C TRP A 319 16.18 -14.65 6.26
N GLU A 320 16.76 -13.74 7.04
CA GLU A 320 18.16 -13.31 6.91
C GLU A 320 19.02 -14.16 7.85
N LEU A 321 20.03 -14.83 7.29
CA LEU A 321 21.05 -15.57 8.02
C LEU A 321 22.34 -14.78 7.98
N GLN A 322 22.81 -14.32 9.13
CA GLN A 322 24.02 -13.52 9.26
C GLN A 322 25.14 -14.35 9.89
N ASP A 323 26.30 -14.37 9.22
CA ASP A 323 27.53 -14.97 9.75
C ASP A 323 28.35 -13.96 10.56
N LYS A 324 29.37 -14.44 11.29
CA LYS A 324 30.33 -13.64 12.05
C LYS A 324 31.08 -12.61 11.20
N SER A 325 31.29 -12.89 9.92
CA SER A 325 31.92 -11.98 8.95
C SER A 325 31.02 -10.80 8.56
N GLY A 326 29.72 -10.88 8.91
CA GLY A 326 28.72 -9.91 8.49
C GLY A 326 28.01 -10.25 7.19
N GLU A 327 28.42 -11.30 6.48
CA GLU A 327 27.72 -11.78 5.28
C GLU A 327 26.29 -12.23 5.60
N VAL A 328 25.37 -11.88 4.70
CA VAL A 328 23.94 -12.19 4.86
C VAL A 328 23.46 -13.07 3.70
N TYR A 329 22.81 -14.17 4.07
CA TYR A 329 22.18 -15.11 3.16
C TYR A 329 20.66 -15.10 3.36
N LEU A 330 19.90 -15.22 2.28
CA LEU A 330 18.45 -15.30 2.29
C LEU A 330 18.00 -16.75 2.13
N VAL A 331 17.17 -17.22 3.06
CA VAL A 331 16.60 -18.58 3.05
C VAL A 331 15.08 -18.50 3.18
N SER A 332 14.36 -19.30 2.38
CA SER A 332 12.89 -19.33 2.42
C SER A 332 12.39 -19.77 3.81
N LYS A 333 11.37 -19.08 4.33
CA LYS A 333 10.74 -19.39 5.62
C LYS A 333 10.14 -20.79 5.66
N THR A 334 9.69 -21.31 4.52
CA THR A 334 9.08 -22.64 4.43
C THR A 334 10.10 -23.76 4.56
N LYS A 335 11.39 -23.49 4.32
CA LYS A 335 12.48 -24.47 4.35
C LYS A 335 13.30 -24.43 5.65
N LEU A 336 13.08 -23.42 6.50
CA LEU A 336 13.83 -23.23 7.74
C LEU A 336 13.00 -23.61 8.97
N GLY A 337 13.63 -24.23 9.98
CA GLY A 337 12.97 -24.62 11.24
C GLY A 337 12.33 -26.02 11.23
N GLY A 338 12.67 -26.86 10.24
CA GLY A 338 12.36 -28.29 10.25
C GLY A 338 13.34 -29.10 11.11
N LYS A 339 13.18 -30.43 11.11
CA LYS A 339 14.02 -31.36 11.89
C LYS A 339 15.52 -31.26 11.57
N SER A 340 15.88 -30.98 10.31
CA SER A 340 17.28 -30.95 9.87
C SER A 340 18.07 -29.75 10.41
N HIS A 341 17.41 -28.60 10.60
CA HIS A 341 18.05 -27.35 11.07
C HIS A 341 17.13 -26.62 12.05
N PRO A 342 17.06 -27.07 13.32
CA PRO A 342 16.17 -26.47 14.31
C PRO A 342 16.64 -25.05 14.69
N LEU A 343 15.67 -24.16 14.90
CA LEU A 343 15.92 -22.81 15.39
C LEU A 343 16.12 -22.83 16.91
N GLN A 344 17.23 -22.26 17.37
CA GLN A 344 17.54 -22.09 18.79
C GLN A 344 17.27 -20.67 19.26
N LYS A 345 16.99 -20.51 20.56
CA LYS A 345 16.76 -19.20 21.17
C LYS A 345 18.05 -18.37 21.08
N TYR A 346 17.91 -17.12 20.65
CA TYR A 346 19.04 -16.20 20.61
C TYR A 346 19.58 -15.91 22.03
N SER A 347 20.90 -15.98 22.17
CA SER A 347 21.68 -15.55 23.33
C SER A 347 22.74 -14.55 22.87
N SER A 348 23.05 -13.52 23.68
CA SER A 348 24.11 -12.56 23.34
C SER A 348 25.52 -13.18 23.38
N LYS A 349 25.71 -14.30 24.09
CA LYS A 349 26.99 -15.03 24.24
C LYS A 349 27.03 -16.32 23.42
N TYR A 350 26.43 -16.33 22.23
CA TYR A 350 26.43 -17.51 21.36
C TYR A 350 27.78 -17.71 20.68
N ASP A 351 28.12 -18.95 20.36
CA ASP A 351 29.32 -19.26 19.57
C ASP A 351 29.09 -18.90 18.09
N ALA A 352 29.66 -17.78 17.66
CA ALA A 352 29.56 -17.28 16.30
C ALA A 352 30.33 -18.12 15.26
N ASN A 353 31.15 -19.09 15.69
CA ASN A 353 31.78 -20.04 14.77
C ASN A 353 30.84 -21.20 14.41
N SER A 354 30.04 -21.66 15.38
CA SER A 354 29.13 -22.80 15.21
C SER A 354 27.72 -22.42 14.77
N PHE A 355 27.31 -21.17 14.99
CA PHE A 355 25.94 -20.71 14.75
C PHE A 355 25.87 -19.44 13.91
N LEU A 356 24.80 -19.35 13.11
CA LEU A 356 24.39 -18.16 12.39
C LEU A 356 23.23 -17.50 13.10
N LYS A 357 23.20 -16.17 13.04
CA LYS A 357 22.07 -15.38 13.53
C LYS A 357 20.98 -15.36 12.47
N VAL A 358 19.79 -15.82 12.84
CA VAL A 358 18.59 -15.79 11.99
C VAL A 358 17.72 -14.63 12.44
N SER A 359 17.42 -13.69 11.55
CA SER A 359 16.50 -12.59 11.84
C SER A 359 15.47 -12.38 10.77
N MET A 360 14.31 -11.87 11.20
CA MET A 360 13.31 -11.38 10.27
C MET A 360 13.77 -10.06 9.65
N PRO A 361 13.66 -9.89 8.33
CA PRO A 361 14.02 -8.64 7.66
C PRO A 361 13.29 -7.44 8.26
N ALA A 362 13.98 -6.30 8.33
CA ALA A 362 13.31 -5.03 8.63
C ALA A 362 12.42 -4.61 7.46
N ILE A 363 11.18 -4.23 7.77
CA ILE A 363 10.29 -3.55 6.83
C ILE A 363 10.21 -2.09 7.27
N MET A 364 10.90 -1.27 6.50
CA MET A 364 10.89 0.18 6.57
C MET A 364 10.11 0.66 5.35
N VAL A 365 9.11 1.50 5.56
CA VAL A 365 8.35 2.09 4.46
C VAL A 365 8.69 3.56 4.41
N GLU A 366 9.37 3.94 3.34
CA GLU A 366 9.70 5.34 3.06
C GLU A 366 8.46 6.06 2.54
N THR A 367 8.29 7.30 3.00
CA THR A 367 7.15 8.14 2.61
C THR A 367 7.60 9.54 2.25
N ASP A 368 6.73 10.27 1.56
CA ASP A 368 6.85 11.72 1.51
C ASP A 368 6.50 12.37 2.86
N ARG A 369 6.69 13.69 2.96
CA ARG A 369 6.39 14.50 4.16
C ARG A 369 4.96 14.34 4.68
N ARG A 370 4.00 13.99 3.80
CA ARG A 370 2.58 13.79 4.12
C ARG A 370 2.24 12.33 4.47
N GLY A 371 3.24 11.46 4.59
CA GLY A 371 3.04 10.04 4.86
C GLY A 371 2.44 9.27 3.69
N ARG A 372 2.65 9.74 2.45
CA ARG A 372 2.23 9.01 1.24
C ARG A 372 3.39 8.19 0.69
N ILE A 373 3.07 6.99 0.23
CA ILE A 373 3.99 6.06 -0.39
C ILE A 373 3.87 6.24 -1.90
N TRP A 374 4.98 6.15 -2.62
CA TRP A 374 4.98 6.06 -4.09
C TRP A 374 5.26 4.60 -4.49
N PRO A 375 4.22 3.83 -4.81
CA PRO A 375 4.41 2.49 -5.36
C PRO A 375 5.18 2.60 -6.68
N TYR A 376 6.12 1.67 -6.90
CA TYR A 376 6.69 1.49 -8.22
C TYR A 376 5.80 0.51 -8.98
N PHE A 377 4.92 1.02 -9.84
CA PHE A 377 3.90 0.19 -10.47
C PHE A 377 4.50 -0.78 -11.50
N SER A 378 3.99 -1.99 -11.51
CA SER A 378 4.15 -2.95 -12.61
C SER A 378 2.90 -2.91 -13.49
N GLN A 379 2.97 -3.50 -14.67
CA GLN A 379 1.76 -3.89 -15.39
C GLN A 379 0.96 -4.92 -14.58
N SER A 380 -0.34 -5.00 -14.84
CA SER A 380 -1.26 -5.96 -14.23
C SER A 380 -0.83 -7.39 -14.52
N ASP A 381 -0.89 -8.23 -13.48
CA ASP A 381 -0.47 -9.63 -13.56
C ASP A 381 -1.65 -10.57 -13.30
N LYS A 382 -2.19 -11.12 -14.38
CA LYS A 382 -3.30 -12.08 -14.33
C LYS A 382 -2.97 -13.33 -13.52
N ALA A 383 -1.70 -13.70 -13.36
CA ALA A 383 -1.32 -14.89 -12.57
C ALA A 383 -1.57 -14.71 -11.06
N LYS A 384 -1.78 -13.47 -10.58
CA LYS A 384 -2.14 -13.19 -9.18
C LYS A 384 -3.62 -13.43 -8.88
N TYR A 385 -4.46 -13.44 -9.92
CA TYR A 385 -5.90 -13.56 -9.80
C TYR A 385 -6.31 -15.02 -9.67
N ILE A 386 -7.13 -15.31 -8.68
CA ILE A 386 -7.71 -16.62 -8.42
C ILE A 386 -9.21 -16.38 -8.23
N SER A 387 -10.04 -16.95 -9.09
CA SER A 387 -11.49 -16.79 -9.01
C SER A 387 -12.00 -17.31 -7.67
N ALA A 388 -12.87 -16.53 -7.02
CA ALA A 388 -13.44 -16.88 -5.73
C ALA A 388 -14.23 -18.20 -5.79
N LYS A 389 -14.83 -18.52 -6.94
CA LYS A 389 -15.49 -19.82 -7.16
C LYS A 389 -14.55 -21.02 -7.09
N ASP A 390 -13.31 -20.89 -7.56
CA ASP A 390 -12.35 -21.99 -7.54
C ASP A 390 -11.87 -22.24 -6.10
N VAL A 391 -11.78 -21.17 -5.31
CA VAL A 391 -11.48 -21.27 -3.87
C VAL A 391 -12.64 -21.93 -3.12
N LEU A 392 -13.89 -21.61 -3.47
CA LEU A 392 -15.07 -22.21 -2.84
C LEU A 392 -15.24 -23.69 -3.19
N SER A 393 -15.05 -24.06 -4.46
CA SER A 393 -15.10 -25.46 -4.91
C SER A 393 -13.87 -26.29 -4.50
N GLY A 394 -12.76 -25.63 -4.17
CA GLY A 394 -11.50 -26.29 -3.81
C GLY A 394 -10.66 -26.71 -5.02
N ALA A 395 -10.94 -26.16 -6.22
CA ALA A 395 -10.24 -26.49 -7.46
C ALA A 395 -8.85 -25.85 -7.60
N VAL A 396 -8.47 -24.92 -6.71
CA VAL A 396 -7.20 -24.20 -6.76
C VAL A 396 -6.05 -25.07 -6.24
N ASP A 397 -4.93 -25.12 -6.98
CA ASP A 397 -3.67 -25.67 -6.47
C ASP A 397 -3.23 -24.92 -5.19
N PRO A 398 -3.16 -25.60 -4.02
CA PRO A 398 -2.78 -24.96 -2.76
C PRO A 398 -1.43 -24.24 -2.81
N LYS A 399 -0.50 -24.66 -3.68
CA LYS A 399 0.80 -23.98 -3.85
C LYS A 399 0.66 -22.53 -4.29
N LYS A 400 -0.44 -22.18 -4.98
CA LYS A 400 -0.70 -20.79 -5.39
C LYS A 400 -1.07 -19.88 -4.21
N ILE A 401 -1.58 -20.44 -3.11
CA ILE A 401 -2.11 -19.69 -1.94
C ILE A 401 -1.21 -19.83 -0.71
N GLN A 402 -0.53 -20.97 -0.55
CA GLN A 402 0.23 -21.30 0.64
C GLN A 402 1.28 -20.22 0.99
N GLY A 403 1.20 -19.69 2.20
CA GLY A 403 2.11 -18.69 2.73
C GLY A 403 1.96 -17.28 2.12
N LYS A 404 0.94 -17.05 1.28
CA LYS A 404 0.68 -15.75 0.65
C LYS A 404 -0.32 -14.89 1.42
N LEU A 405 -0.39 -13.63 1.04
CA LEU A 405 -1.36 -12.65 1.52
C LEU A 405 -2.50 -12.60 0.50
N ALA A 406 -3.71 -13.01 0.89
CA ALA A 406 -4.88 -12.92 0.02
C ALA A 406 -5.57 -11.57 0.19
N LEU A 407 -5.89 -10.90 -0.92
CA LEU A 407 -6.80 -9.76 -0.95
C LEU A 407 -8.07 -10.19 -1.67
N LEU A 408 -9.22 -10.08 -1.00
CA LEU A 408 -10.52 -10.29 -1.64
C LEU A 408 -11.00 -8.97 -2.23
N GLY A 409 -11.21 -8.94 -3.54
CA GLY A 409 -11.71 -7.78 -4.27
C GLY A 409 -12.49 -8.20 -5.51
N THR A 410 -12.82 -7.24 -6.36
CA THR A 410 -13.67 -7.45 -7.53
C THR A 410 -13.01 -6.93 -8.80
N SER A 411 -13.02 -7.76 -9.85
CA SER A 411 -12.72 -7.39 -11.22
C SER A 411 -13.97 -7.36 -12.13
N ALA A 412 -15.12 -7.85 -11.65
CA ALA A 412 -16.37 -7.91 -12.41
C ALA A 412 -16.89 -6.52 -12.78
N VAL A 413 -17.29 -6.32 -14.05
CA VAL A 413 -17.53 -5.01 -14.66
C VAL A 413 -18.59 -4.20 -13.90
N GLY A 414 -19.66 -4.87 -13.45
CA GLY A 414 -20.75 -4.24 -12.70
C GLY A 414 -20.42 -3.87 -11.24
N LEU A 415 -19.27 -4.30 -10.73
CA LEU A 415 -18.84 -4.10 -9.34
C LEU A 415 -17.48 -3.38 -9.25
N LEU A 416 -16.86 -3.05 -10.39
CA LEU A 416 -15.50 -2.55 -10.46
C LEU A 416 -15.33 -1.19 -9.76
N ASP A 417 -14.38 -1.12 -8.82
CA ASP A 417 -13.70 0.13 -8.46
C ASP A 417 -12.46 0.28 -9.36
N ILE A 418 -12.63 0.82 -10.57
CA ILE A 418 -11.51 1.01 -11.50
C ILE A 418 -10.70 2.23 -11.09
N LYS A 419 -9.38 2.06 -11.07
CA LYS A 419 -8.41 3.15 -10.93
C LYS A 419 -7.59 3.31 -12.21
N THR A 420 -6.99 4.49 -12.32
CA THR A 420 -5.95 4.79 -13.30
C THR A 420 -4.63 4.94 -12.56
N VAL A 421 -3.61 4.24 -13.03
CA VAL A 421 -2.23 4.31 -12.51
C VAL A 421 -1.29 4.72 -13.64
N PRO A 422 -0.03 5.10 -13.36
CA PRO A 422 0.90 5.53 -14.41
C PRO A 422 1.11 4.52 -15.55
N THR A 423 1.11 3.23 -15.24
CA THR A 423 1.35 2.15 -16.19
C THR A 423 0.12 1.78 -17.03
N GLU A 424 -1.08 1.88 -16.47
CA GLU A 424 -2.32 1.37 -17.07
C GLU A 424 -3.54 2.23 -16.73
N ARG A 425 -4.47 2.35 -17.69
CA ARG A 425 -5.66 3.19 -17.53
C ARG A 425 -6.77 2.55 -16.70
N PHE A 426 -6.88 1.23 -16.76
CA PHE A 426 -7.94 0.46 -16.12
C PHE A 426 -7.33 -0.65 -15.28
N ILE A 427 -7.22 -0.41 -13.97
CA ILE A 427 -6.76 -1.40 -13.01
C ILE A 427 -7.78 -1.55 -11.87
N PRO A 428 -8.13 -2.76 -11.42
CA PRO A 428 -8.98 -2.93 -10.24
C PRO A 428 -8.33 -2.31 -9.00
N GLY A 429 -9.12 -1.62 -8.17
CA GLY A 429 -8.63 -0.97 -6.94
C GLY A 429 -7.90 -1.92 -5.99
N VAL A 430 -8.34 -3.17 -5.92
CA VAL A 430 -7.69 -4.23 -5.13
C VAL A 430 -6.25 -4.51 -5.59
N GLU A 431 -5.97 -4.37 -6.89
CA GLU A 431 -4.63 -4.57 -7.42
C GLU A 431 -3.70 -3.41 -7.06
N VAL A 432 -4.21 -2.18 -6.91
CA VAL A 432 -3.42 -1.05 -6.37
C VAL A 432 -2.96 -1.37 -4.94
N HIS A 433 -3.83 -1.94 -4.10
CA HIS A 433 -3.46 -2.42 -2.76
C HIS A 433 -2.44 -3.57 -2.82
N ALA A 434 -2.61 -4.51 -3.76
CA ALA A 434 -1.67 -5.61 -3.96
C ALA A 434 -0.27 -5.12 -4.35
N GLN A 435 -0.18 -4.22 -5.33
CA GLN A 435 1.08 -3.64 -5.79
C GLN A 435 1.76 -2.77 -4.72
N LEU A 436 0.97 -2.08 -3.87
CA LEU A 436 1.50 -1.39 -2.70
C LEU A 436 2.15 -2.37 -1.71
N ILE A 437 1.48 -3.50 -1.40
CA ILE A 437 2.05 -4.53 -0.53
C ILE A 437 3.33 -5.10 -1.11
N GLU A 438 3.35 -5.41 -2.42
CA GLU A 438 4.55 -5.88 -3.12
C GLU A 438 5.70 -4.89 -3.02
N SER A 439 5.45 -3.61 -3.28
CA SER A 439 6.43 -2.53 -3.17
C SER A 439 7.01 -2.47 -1.74
N ILE A 440 6.16 -2.60 -0.72
CA ILE A 440 6.58 -2.62 0.69
C ILE A 440 7.43 -3.83 1.03
N LEU A 441 7.00 -5.03 0.63
CA LEU A 441 7.71 -6.26 0.98
C LEU A 441 9.03 -6.41 0.21
N THR A 442 9.15 -5.78 -0.96
CA THR A 442 10.36 -5.80 -1.77
C THR A 442 11.27 -4.59 -1.60
N ASN A 443 10.83 -3.56 -0.87
CA ASN A 443 11.51 -2.27 -0.75
C ASN A 443 11.76 -1.60 -2.12
N GLN A 444 10.83 -1.80 -3.05
CA GLN A 444 10.83 -1.19 -4.38
C GLN A 444 9.82 -0.05 -4.41
N PHE A 445 10.27 1.13 -3.99
CA PHE A 445 9.49 2.35 -4.01
C PHE A 445 10.14 3.37 -4.90
N LEU A 446 9.34 4.26 -5.46
CA LEU A 446 9.87 5.51 -5.98
C LEU A 446 10.10 6.46 -4.81
N LYS A 447 11.23 7.16 -4.83
CA LYS A 447 11.67 8.03 -3.73
C LYS A 447 11.76 9.44 -4.23
N ARG A 448 11.27 10.39 -3.43
CA ARG A 448 11.59 11.81 -3.63
C ARG A 448 11.99 12.41 -2.29
N PRO A 449 13.28 12.30 -1.92
CA PRO A 449 13.80 12.84 -0.68
C PRO A 449 13.54 14.33 -0.54
N ASN A 450 13.43 14.80 0.72
CA ASN A 450 13.11 16.18 1.04
C ASN A 450 14.13 17.21 0.51
N PHE A 451 15.38 16.80 0.28
CA PHE A 451 16.43 17.67 -0.24
C PHE A 451 16.37 17.84 -1.76
N VAL A 452 15.65 16.97 -2.49
CA VAL A 452 15.63 17.00 -3.96
C VAL A 452 15.07 18.32 -4.47
N ASP A 453 14.02 18.86 -3.84
CA ASP A 453 13.49 20.17 -4.21
C ASP A 453 14.52 21.29 -4.07
N ALA A 454 15.30 21.29 -2.98
CA ALA A 454 16.35 22.30 -2.74
C ALA A 454 17.55 22.12 -3.69
N MET A 455 17.89 20.87 -4.01
CA MET A 455 18.93 20.52 -4.98
C MET A 455 18.54 20.99 -6.38
N GLU A 456 17.34 20.66 -6.86
CA GLU A 456 16.80 21.12 -8.15
C GLU A 456 16.83 22.66 -8.24
N MET A 457 16.38 23.35 -7.19
CA MET A 457 16.41 24.82 -7.11
C MET A 457 17.82 25.39 -7.17
N SER A 458 18.77 24.77 -6.47
CA SER A 458 20.15 25.21 -6.43
C SER A 458 20.85 25.00 -7.78
N ILE A 459 20.60 23.89 -8.45
CA ILE A 459 21.12 23.60 -9.80
C ILE A 459 20.55 24.61 -10.80
N ALA A 460 19.23 24.85 -10.80
CA ALA A 460 18.59 25.82 -11.68
C ALA A 460 19.13 27.24 -11.46
N PHE A 461 19.30 27.66 -10.20
CA PHE A 461 19.84 28.97 -9.85
C PHE A 461 21.30 29.13 -10.32
N LEU A 462 22.15 28.13 -10.09
CA LEU A 462 23.55 28.16 -10.50
C LEU A 462 23.69 28.13 -12.03
N ALA A 463 22.90 27.31 -12.73
CA ALA A 463 22.88 27.28 -14.19
C ALA A 463 22.46 28.63 -14.78
N GLY A 464 21.43 29.27 -14.20
CA GLY A 464 20.99 30.60 -14.57
C GLY A 464 22.06 31.67 -14.34
N LEU A 465 22.76 31.62 -13.20
CA LEU A 465 23.85 32.55 -12.89
C LEU A 465 25.04 32.38 -13.84
N ILE A 466 25.41 31.14 -14.15
CA ILE A 466 26.44 30.82 -15.15
C ILE A 466 26.05 31.41 -16.51
N MET A 467 24.80 31.25 -16.94
CA MET A 467 24.31 31.83 -18.19
C MET A 467 24.43 33.36 -18.24
N ILE A 468 24.05 34.06 -17.17
CA ILE A 468 24.14 35.53 -17.08
C ILE A 468 25.60 36.03 -17.24
N ILE A 469 26.57 35.23 -16.78
CA ILE A 469 28.01 35.55 -16.87
C ILE A 469 28.57 35.24 -18.25
N ILE A 470 28.22 34.08 -18.82
CA ILE A 470 28.81 33.52 -20.05
C ILE A 470 28.24 34.15 -21.32
N VAL A 471 26.93 34.44 -21.36
CA VAL A 471 26.24 34.94 -22.57
C VAL A 471 26.89 36.18 -23.19
N PRO A 472 27.31 37.20 -22.41
CA PRO A 472 27.97 38.39 -22.97
C PRO A 472 29.32 38.10 -23.65
N TRP A 473 29.98 36.99 -23.33
CA TRP A 473 31.32 36.67 -23.84
C TRP A 473 31.29 35.83 -25.11
N LEU A 474 30.35 34.89 -25.18
CA LEU A 474 30.29 33.91 -26.26
C LEU A 474 29.15 34.19 -27.26
N GLY A 475 28.22 35.11 -26.94
CA GLY A 475 27.10 35.44 -27.80
C GLY A 475 26.01 34.36 -27.86
N ALA A 476 24.94 34.65 -28.61
CA ALA A 476 23.70 33.86 -28.57
C ALA A 476 23.84 32.39 -29.04
N ARG A 477 24.75 32.11 -29.98
CA ARG A 477 24.96 30.74 -30.50
C ARG A 477 25.42 29.78 -29.40
N TRP A 478 26.43 30.19 -28.63
CA TRP A 478 26.96 29.39 -27.53
C TRP A 478 26.02 29.35 -26.32
N ALA A 479 25.21 30.39 -26.13
CA ALA A 479 24.12 30.37 -25.15
C ALA A 479 23.10 29.26 -25.46
N LEU A 480 22.73 29.10 -26.74
CA LEU A 480 21.84 28.03 -27.19
C LEU A 480 22.48 26.64 -27.00
N VAL A 481 23.76 26.49 -27.36
CA VAL A 481 24.49 25.23 -27.16
C VAL A 481 24.55 24.86 -25.67
N PHE A 482 24.86 25.81 -24.80
CA PHE A 482 24.86 25.58 -23.35
C PHE A 482 23.46 25.19 -22.84
N PHE A 483 22.42 25.89 -23.29
CA PHE A 483 21.04 25.56 -22.93
C PHE A 483 20.68 24.11 -23.32
N ILE A 484 20.97 23.70 -24.56
CA ILE A 484 20.74 22.32 -25.02
C ILE A 484 21.54 21.31 -24.21
N ALA A 485 22.79 21.63 -23.85
CA ALA A 485 23.64 20.75 -23.04
C ALA A 485 23.07 20.58 -21.62
N VAL A 486 22.65 21.67 -20.97
CA VAL A 486 22.03 21.61 -19.63
C VAL A 486 20.69 20.88 -19.68
N ALA A 487 19.85 21.17 -20.67
CA ALA A 487 18.58 20.50 -20.91
C ALA A 487 18.73 18.98 -21.03
N SER A 488 19.62 18.55 -21.94
CA SER A 488 19.89 17.13 -22.21
C SER A 488 20.51 16.46 -20.99
N GLY A 489 21.44 17.15 -20.32
CA GLY A 489 22.06 16.68 -19.09
C GLY A 489 21.07 16.51 -17.94
N ALA A 490 20.12 17.44 -17.77
CA ALA A 490 19.05 17.35 -16.78
C ALA A 490 18.08 16.20 -17.08
N GLY A 491 17.66 16.04 -18.33
CA GLY A 491 16.83 14.92 -18.77
C GLY A 491 17.51 13.57 -18.55
N TYR A 492 18.78 13.44 -18.98
CA TYR A 492 19.58 12.23 -18.76
C TYR A 492 19.78 11.95 -17.27
N SER A 493 20.10 12.96 -16.45
CA SER A 493 20.29 12.80 -15.01
C SER A 493 19.00 12.34 -14.32
N SER A 494 17.86 12.93 -14.69
CA SER A 494 16.54 12.53 -14.19
C SER A 494 16.22 11.07 -14.52
N TRP A 495 16.45 10.65 -15.76
CA TRP A 495 16.31 9.25 -16.18
C TRP A 495 17.28 8.31 -15.45
N PHE A 496 18.54 8.70 -15.31
CA PHE A 496 19.56 7.92 -14.60
C PHE A 496 19.19 7.70 -13.13
N PHE A 497 18.78 8.75 -12.41
CA PHE A 497 18.33 8.62 -11.02
C PHE A 497 17.06 7.78 -10.87
N TYR A 498 16.17 7.83 -11.85
CA TYR A 498 14.98 6.98 -11.87
C TYR A 498 15.32 5.49 -12.08
N THR A 499 16.18 5.18 -13.04
CA THR A 499 16.51 3.79 -13.41
C THR A 499 17.39 3.12 -12.35
N GLU A 500 18.46 3.78 -11.92
CA GLU A 500 19.45 3.22 -10.98
C GLU A 500 19.07 3.36 -9.50
N HIS A 501 18.46 4.48 -9.12
CA HIS A 501 18.19 4.81 -7.72
C HIS A 501 16.70 4.83 -7.35
N LYS A 502 15.81 4.64 -8.34
CA LYS A 502 14.35 4.79 -8.18
C LYS A 502 13.98 6.13 -7.53
N MET A 503 14.78 7.16 -7.82
CA MET A 503 14.62 8.50 -7.29
C MET A 503 14.01 9.43 -8.35
N LEU A 504 12.97 10.16 -7.97
CA LEU A 504 12.28 11.10 -8.83
C LEU A 504 12.92 12.48 -8.69
N VAL A 505 13.69 12.86 -9.71
CA VAL A 505 14.29 14.20 -9.86
C VAL A 505 13.62 14.87 -11.05
N ASP A 506 13.12 16.09 -10.86
CA ASP A 506 12.48 16.83 -11.93
C ASP A 506 13.51 17.46 -12.88
N SER A 507 13.48 17.09 -14.16
CA SER A 507 14.30 17.70 -15.20
C SER A 507 13.71 18.98 -15.77
N ALA A 508 12.41 19.26 -15.54
CA ALA A 508 11.70 20.39 -16.13
C ALA A 508 12.16 21.76 -15.59
N TYR A 509 12.93 21.79 -14.51
CA TYR A 509 13.46 23.03 -13.91
C TYR A 509 14.90 23.35 -14.28
N GLY A 510 15.62 22.43 -14.92
CA GLY A 510 16.93 22.73 -15.52
C GLY A 510 16.82 23.39 -16.90
N LEU A 511 15.61 23.41 -17.45
CA LEU A 511 15.15 23.98 -18.71
C LEU A 511 14.42 25.29 -18.43
#